data_AF-A0A4Y2V933-F1
#
_entry.id   AF-A0A4Y2V933-F1
#
_cell.length_a   1.000
_cell.length_b   1.000
_cell.length_c   1.000
_cell.angle_alpha   90.00
_cell.angle_beta   90.00
_cell.angle_gamma   90.00
#
_symmetry.space_group_name_H-M   'P 1'
#
loop_
_entity.id
_entity.type
_entity.pdbx_description
1 polymer ?
#
loop_
_entity_poly.entity_id
_entity_poly.type
_entity_poly.pdbx_seq_one_letter_code
_entity_poly.pdbx_strand_id
1 'polypeptide(L)'
;MLPYDLYCPSVQSVLPTRVCKHCGLYFAFNVMLKKHIIGVHKTTGKCQPEVGRVRPLRIAARKQQELMAVTTFTETFADWEMKTTLTLEGLLKALNTSLK
;
A
#
# COMPACT_ATOMS: atom_id res chain seq x y z
N MET A 1 2.06 16.52 -16.60
CA MET A 1 1.03 17.47 -17.05
C MET A 1 1.04 18.66 -16.11
N LEU A 2 1.17 19.87 -16.65
CA LEU A 2 1.12 21.10 -15.86
C LEU A 2 -0.36 21.46 -15.57
N PRO A 3 -0.70 21.98 -14.37
CA PRO A 3 -2.07 22.35 -14.06
C PRO A 3 -2.58 23.45 -14.99
N TYR A 4 -3.80 23.30 -15.50
CA TYR A 4 -4.47 24.25 -16.41
C TYR A 4 -4.45 25.69 -15.87
N ASP A 5 -4.53 25.84 -14.54
CA ASP A 5 -4.50 27.11 -13.83
C ASP A 5 -3.25 27.96 -14.15
N LEU A 6 -2.13 27.36 -14.57
CA LEU A 6 -0.91 28.10 -14.93
C LEU A 6 -1.05 28.92 -16.22
N TYR A 7 -2.01 28.57 -17.08
CA TYR A 7 -2.21 29.20 -18.39
C TYR A 7 -3.37 30.20 -18.40
N CYS A 8 -4.14 30.29 -17.31
CA CYS A 8 -5.32 31.14 -17.23
C CYS A 8 -4.95 32.52 -16.64
N PRO A 9 -5.01 33.63 -17.42
CA PRO A 9 -4.55 34.94 -16.95
C PRO A 9 -5.32 35.47 -15.74
N SER A 10 -6.60 35.09 -15.61
CA SER A 10 -7.47 35.57 -14.52
C SER A 10 -7.09 35.02 -13.15
N VAL A 11 -6.41 33.87 -13.08
CA VAL A 11 -6.00 33.24 -11.82
C VAL A 11 -4.52 33.45 -11.52
N GLN A 12 -3.77 34.09 -12.41
CA GLN A 12 -2.31 34.25 -12.31
C GLN A 12 -1.88 35.03 -11.06
N SER A 13 -2.70 36.00 -10.62
CA SER A 13 -2.51 36.73 -9.35
C SER A 13 -2.75 35.85 -8.12
N VAL A 14 -3.53 34.77 -8.25
CA VAL A 14 -3.89 33.85 -7.16
C VAL A 14 -2.91 32.68 -7.07
N LEU A 15 -2.23 32.31 -8.16
CA LEU A 15 -1.26 31.20 -8.17
C LEU A 15 -0.20 31.28 -7.06
N PRO A 16 0.42 32.44 -6.76
CA PRO A 16 1.40 32.54 -5.69
C PRO A 16 0.84 32.20 -4.30
N THR A 17 -0.48 32.38 -4.09
CA THR A 17 -1.14 32.04 -2.83
C THR A 17 -1.30 30.53 -2.61
N ARG A 18 -1.23 29.75 -3.69
CA ARG A 18 -1.43 28.30 -3.72
C ARG A 18 -0.13 27.50 -3.80
N VAL A 19 1.01 28.19 -3.84
CA VAL A 19 2.33 27.58 -3.88
C VAL A 19 2.92 27.56 -2.47
N CYS A 20 3.49 26.41 -2.08
CA CYS A 20 4.20 26.31 -0.82
C CYS A 20 5.50 27.11 -0.85
N LYS A 21 5.68 28.01 0.12
CA LYS A 21 6.87 28.87 0.21
C LYS A 21 8.16 28.11 0.59
N HIS A 22 8.03 26.92 1.17
CA HIS A 22 9.16 26.11 1.60
C HIS A 22 9.70 25.19 0.49
N CYS A 23 8.80 24.60 -0.31
CA CYS A 23 9.17 23.58 -1.31
C CYS A 23 8.74 23.91 -2.75
N GLY A 24 8.03 25.02 -2.98
CA GLY A 24 7.60 25.44 -4.31
C GLY A 24 6.48 24.60 -4.93
N LEU A 25 5.93 23.62 -4.20
CA LEU A 25 4.85 22.77 -4.71
C LEU A 25 3.54 23.55 -4.86
N TYR A 26 2.91 23.40 -6.02
CA TYR A 26 1.58 23.95 -6.31
C TYR A 26 0.47 23.04 -5.75
N PHE A 27 -0.57 23.66 -5.19
CA PHE A 27 -1.75 22.97 -4.72
C PHE A 27 -3.01 23.54 -5.37
N ALA A 28 -3.90 22.66 -5.87
CA ALA A 28 -5.16 23.10 -6.46
C ALA A 28 -6.04 23.87 -5.45
N PHE A 29 -5.94 23.58 -4.15
CA PHE A 29 -6.75 24.24 -3.12
C PHE A 29 -5.92 24.68 -1.91
N ASN A 30 -6.29 25.82 -1.32
CA ASN A 30 -5.65 26.36 -0.10
C ASN A 30 -5.74 25.41 1.10
N VAL A 31 -6.81 24.62 1.20
CA VAL A 31 -6.95 23.62 2.28
C VAL A 31 -5.88 22.52 2.18
N MET A 32 -5.47 22.14 0.98
CA MET A 32 -4.41 21.16 0.75
C MET A 32 -3.04 21.75 1.07
N LEU A 33 -2.79 22.99 0.64
CA LEU A 33 -1.56 23.71 0.99
C LEU A 33 -1.37 23.82 2.50
N LYS A 34 -2.43 24.19 3.24
CA LYS A 34 -2.38 24.27 4.72
C LYS A 34 -2.04 22.93 5.37
N LYS A 35 -2.69 21.84 4.94
CA LYS A 35 -2.39 20.49 5.44
C LYS A 35 -0.97 20.06 5.11
N HIS A 36 -0.49 20.37 3.90
CA HIS A 36 0.88 20.10 3.48
C HIS A 36 1.89 20.85 4.34
N ILE A 37 1.72 22.15 4.56
CA ILE A 37 2.62 22.94 5.42
C ILE A 37 2.66 22.32 6.82
N ILE A 38 1.51 21.97 7.40
CA ILE A 38 1.45 21.34 8.73
C ILE A 38 2.14 19.98 8.76
N GLY A 39 1.84 19.08 7.81
CA GLY A 39 2.36 17.71 7.82
C GLY A 39 3.82 17.58 7.40
N VAL A 40 4.32 18.45 6.52
CA VAL A 40 5.67 18.34 5.93
C VAL A 40 6.65 19.36 6.52
N HIS A 41 6.21 20.59 6.76
CA HIS A 41 7.10 21.70 7.15
C HIS A 41 6.93 22.16 8.59
N LYS A 42 5.79 21.92 9.22
CA LYS A 42 5.49 22.31 10.60
C LYS A 42 5.58 21.08 11.50
N THR A 43 6.78 20.76 11.94
CA THR A 43 7.02 19.86 13.07
C THR A 43 6.68 20.57 14.39
N THR A 44 5.48 21.12 14.54
CA THR A 44 4.96 21.44 15.88
C THR A 44 4.61 20.11 16.52
N GLY A 45 5.39 19.72 17.54
CA GLY A 45 5.44 18.39 18.17
C GLY A 45 4.16 17.88 18.86
N LYS A 46 3.00 18.00 18.22
CA LYS A 46 1.69 17.51 18.66
C LYS A 46 0.82 17.10 17.47
N CYS A 47 1.34 16.24 16.61
CA CYS A 47 0.53 15.38 15.75
C CYS A 47 1.22 14.02 15.72
N GLN A 48 1.31 13.36 16.88
CA GLN A 48 1.28 11.90 16.79
C GLN A 48 -0.08 11.58 16.16
N PRO A 49 -0.16 10.75 15.11
CA PRO A 49 -1.42 10.07 14.87
C PRO A 49 -1.77 9.43 16.21
N GLU A 50 -3.01 9.58 16.66
CA GLU A 50 -3.52 8.75 17.74
C GLU A 50 -3.35 7.31 17.23
N VAL A 51 -2.22 6.67 17.52
CA VAL A 51 -2.04 5.25 17.28
C VAL A 51 -2.91 4.62 18.36
N GLY A 52 -4.23 4.69 18.14
CA GLY A 52 -5.20 3.96 18.92
C GLY A 52 -4.68 2.53 18.93
N ARG A 53 -4.41 2.01 20.13
CA ARG A 53 -3.68 0.75 20.34
C ARG A 53 -4.16 -0.29 19.34
N VAL A 54 -3.40 -0.48 18.25
CA VAL A 54 -3.78 -1.44 17.22
C VAL A 54 -3.55 -2.79 17.86
N ARG A 55 -4.64 -3.55 18.06
CA ARG A 55 -4.53 -4.91 18.54
C ARG A 55 -3.79 -5.73 17.47
N PRO A 56 -2.64 -6.35 17.78
CA PRO A 56 -1.98 -7.21 16.83
C PRO A 56 -2.91 -8.33 16.39
N LEU A 57 -3.05 -8.53 15.09
CA LEU A 57 -3.76 -9.68 14.53
C LEU A 57 -3.00 -10.96 14.92
N ARG A 58 -3.70 -11.95 15.49
CA ARG A 58 -3.11 -13.26 15.82
C ARG A 58 -2.99 -14.09 14.54
N ILE A 59 -1.93 -13.84 13.77
CA ILE A 59 -1.68 -14.47 12.45
C ILE A 59 -1.72 -16.01 12.55
N ALA A 60 -1.19 -16.59 13.63
CA ALA A 60 -1.21 -18.05 13.84
C ALA A 60 -2.64 -18.62 13.92
N ALA A 61 -3.55 -17.96 14.65
CA ALA A 61 -4.93 -18.40 14.79
C ALA A 61 -5.72 -18.25 13.47
N ARG A 62 -5.45 -17.18 12.72
CA ARG A 62 -6.04 -16.97 11.39
C ARG A 62 -5.60 -18.06 10.39
N LYS A 63 -4.30 -18.37 10.34
CA LYS A 63 -3.77 -19.44 9.48
C LYS A 63 -4.37 -20.82 9.81
N GLN A 64 -4.67 -21.10 11.09
CA GLN A 64 -5.36 -22.33 11.49
C GLN A 64 -6.79 -22.41 10.95
N GLN A 65 -7.52 -21.28 10.86
CA GLN A 65 -8.85 -21.25 10.23
C GLN A 65 -8.79 -21.42 8.70
N GLU A 66 -7.72 -20.93 8.06
CA GLU A 66 -7.52 -21.08 6.61
C GLU A 66 -7.25 -22.54 6.21
N LEU A 67 -6.59 -23.33 7.07
CA LEU A 67 -6.30 -24.75 6.83
C LEU A 67 -7.52 -25.68 7.00
N MET A 68 -8.60 -25.24 7.64
CA MET A 68 -9.80 -26.06 7.85
C MET A 68 -10.82 -25.98 6.70
N ALA A 69 -10.65 -25.04 5.76
CA ALA A 69 -11.59 -24.83 4.66
C ALA A 69 -11.27 -25.63 3.38
N VAL A 70 -10.27 -26.52 3.41
CA VAL A 70 -9.90 -27.37 2.27
C VAL A 70 -9.96 -28.83 2.69
N THR A 71 -11.18 -29.39 2.73
CA THR A 71 -11.47 -30.83 2.52
C THR A 71 -13.00 -31.01 2.59
N THR A 72 -13.67 -30.93 1.44
CA THR A 72 -14.77 -31.83 1.03
C THR A 72 -15.10 -31.53 -0.44
N PHE A 73 -14.26 -31.99 -1.35
CA PHE A 73 -14.65 -32.28 -2.75
C PHE A 73 -13.99 -33.59 -3.16
N THR A 74 -14.39 -34.65 -2.48
CA THR A 74 -14.44 -36.00 -3.04
C THR A 74 -15.93 -36.32 -2.91
N GLU A 75 -16.70 -36.42 -3.98
CA GLU A 75 -16.60 -37.46 -4.98
C GLU A 75 -17.24 -37.01 -6.32
N THR A 76 -16.81 -37.68 -7.39
CA THR A 76 -17.32 -37.66 -8.77
C THR A 76 -16.74 -36.59 -9.71
N PHE A 77 -16.52 -37.02 -10.95
CA PHE A 77 -15.91 -36.34 -12.11
C PHE A 77 -14.42 -36.58 -12.35
N ALA A 78 -14.18 -37.84 -12.73
CA ALA A 78 -13.44 -38.27 -13.92
C ALA A 78 -12.61 -37.22 -14.70
N ASP A 79 -11.35 -37.62 -14.92
CA ASP A 79 -10.60 -37.47 -16.17
C ASP A 79 -10.18 -36.05 -16.59
N TRP A 80 -9.14 -35.53 -15.93
CA TRP A 80 -8.10 -34.81 -16.65
C TRP A 80 -6.75 -34.92 -15.90
N GLU A 81 -5.90 -35.82 -16.38
CA GLU A 81 -4.52 -35.90 -15.95
C GLU A 81 -3.77 -34.62 -16.35
N MET A 82 -3.36 -33.82 -15.36
CA MET A 82 -2.13 -33.05 -15.48
C MET A 82 -1.25 -33.35 -14.28
N LYS A 83 -0.47 -34.42 -14.43
CA LYS A 83 0.54 -34.85 -13.47
C LYS A 83 1.71 -33.86 -13.50
N THR A 84 1.63 -32.80 -12.68
CA THR A 84 2.83 -32.09 -12.24
C THR A 84 3.10 -32.48 -10.80
N THR A 85 3.72 -33.65 -10.64
CA THR A 85 4.30 -34.07 -9.36
C THR A 85 5.53 -33.20 -9.08
N LEU A 86 5.30 -31.97 -8.63
CA LEU A 86 6.34 -31.21 -7.94
C LEU A 86 6.49 -31.83 -6.56
N THR A 87 7.29 -32.89 -6.47
CA THR A 87 7.64 -33.49 -5.19
C THR A 87 8.34 -32.42 -4.34
N LEU A 88 7.96 -32.34 -3.05
CA LEU A 88 8.59 -31.45 -2.06
C LEU A 88 10.13 -31.60 -2.02
N GLU A 89 10.63 -32.75 -2.44
CA GLU A 89 12.05 -33.06 -2.60
C GLU A 89 12.73 -32.19 -3.67
N GLY A 90 12.06 -31.87 -4.78
CA GLY A 90 12.59 -31.01 -5.84
C GLY A 90 12.78 -29.55 -5.37
N LEU A 91 11.85 -29.05 -4.55
CA LEU A 91 11.92 -27.70 -3.98
C LEU A 91 13.01 -27.58 -2.90
N LEU A 92 13.17 -28.61 -2.06
CA LEU A 92 14.24 -28.66 -1.05
C LEU A 92 15.64 -28.69 -1.69
N LYS A 93 15.78 -29.36 -2.84
CA LYS A 93 17.06 -29.41 -3.56
C LYS A 93 17.44 -28.06 -4.16
N ALA A 94 16.48 -27.32 -4.73
CA ALA A 94 16.71 -26.01 -5.34
C ALA A 94 17.06 -24.90 -4.31
N LEU A 95 16.49 -24.97 -3.11
CA LEU A 95 16.79 -24.03 -2.02
C LEU A 95 18.21 -24.22 -1.47
N ASN A 96 18.68 -25.47 -1.37
CA ASN A 96 19.99 -25.78 -0.78
C ASN A 96 21.18 -25.55 -1.73
N THR A 97 20.94 -25.43 -3.04
CA THR A 97 21.99 -25.07 -4.02
C THR A 97 22.21 -23.56 -4.17
N SER A 98 21.29 -22.72 -3.67
CA SER A 98 21.42 -21.25 -3.72
C SER A 98 22.12 -20.65 -2.48
N LEU A 99 22.63 -21.50 -1.59
CA LEU A 99 23.32 -21.12 -0.34
C LEU A 99 24.79 -21.57 -0.31
N LYS A 100 25.41 -21.78 -1.48
CA LYS A 100 26.87 -21.90 -1.62
C LYS A 100 27.43 -20.75 -2.44
#